data_AF-A0A936IRR0-F1
#
_entry.id   AF-A0A936IRR0-F1
#
_cell.length_a   1.000
_cell.length_b   1.000
_cell.length_c   1.000
_cell.angle_alpha   90.00
_cell.angle_beta   90.00
_cell.angle_gamma   90.00
#
_symmetry.space_group_name_H-M   'P 1'
#
loop_
_entity.id
_entity.type
_entity.pdbx_description
1 polymer ?
#
loop_
_entity_poly.entity_id
_entity_poly.type
_entity_poly.pdbx_seq_one_letter_code
_entity_poly.pdbx_strand_id
1 'polypeptide(L)'
;MPNPHNELFASKPLEFFKQNSVVPPSDGGQTQVDLKTLWQDTTGVVKYTSTDKVTEATIPDGQRVVWVNFERMGKDRNEAEALTFKVSLTPKADWVPIHFLPWRSMKVVHTTIPEIDEKDLGHAGDTNPHLFFTAAINGCSVFVTGSPRNPAVYHAGIDGTLSLNAVDFWRDRLDEIFASSGMGSPSYKEVNKSDYVKDDQFLDPRTTETAKRYEDWLRSHHSGEFGIQEVKPWGCVFGIRYGRLWSFYLQENATISYLRIVRKKDVVKKDVHGKTVLFEKDTGANIETMNFKKKFGLLTRKHTLYASVHRTSRPMIVREFYPSGNAKITVSDEYRAV
;
A
#
# COMPACT_ATOMS: atom_id res chain seq x y z
N MET A 1 -15.87 7.35 21.29
CA MET A 1 -15.39 5.95 21.39
C MET A 1 -14.12 5.86 20.57
N PRO A 2 -13.06 5.23 21.09
CA PRO A 2 -11.82 5.03 20.34
C PRO A 2 -12.09 4.32 19.02
N ASN A 3 -11.31 4.64 18.00
CA ASN A 3 -11.41 3.95 16.71
C ASN A 3 -10.89 2.51 16.89
N PRO A 4 -11.70 1.47 16.64
CA PRO A 4 -11.29 0.08 16.86
C PRO A 4 -10.10 -0.33 15.98
N HIS A 5 -9.93 0.32 14.82
CA HIS A 5 -8.77 0.10 13.97
C HIS A 5 -7.48 0.63 14.61
N ASN A 6 -7.54 1.78 15.28
CA ASN A 6 -6.37 2.33 15.99
C ASN A 6 -5.96 1.43 17.15
N GLU A 7 -6.94 0.93 17.91
CA GLU A 7 -6.69 0.02 19.04
C GLU A 7 -6.04 -1.29 18.58
N LEU A 8 -6.59 -1.92 17.54
CA LEU A 8 -6.02 -3.16 17.00
C LEU A 8 -4.64 -2.92 16.38
N PHE A 9 -4.44 -1.81 15.66
CA PHE A 9 -3.15 -1.46 15.08
C PHE A 9 -2.07 -1.22 16.15
N ALA A 10 -2.41 -0.51 17.23
CA ALA A 10 -1.47 -0.23 18.30
C ALA A 10 -1.09 -1.48 19.11
N SER A 11 -2.07 -2.34 19.40
CA SER A 11 -1.90 -3.50 20.29
C SER A 11 -1.45 -4.78 19.58
N LYS A 12 -1.90 -5.01 18.34
CA LYS A 12 -1.64 -6.23 17.57
C LYS A 12 -1.39 -5.89 16.09
N PRO A 13 -0.31 -5.14 15.77
CA PRO A 13 -0.08 -4.60 14.43
C PRO A 13 -0.06 -5.68 13.34
N LEU A 14 0.59 -6.82 13.56
CA LEU A 14 0.58 -7.91 12.56
C LEU A 14 -0.82 -8.46 12.28
N GLU A 15 -1.65 -8.60 13.31
CA GLU A 15 -3.03 -9.09 13.14
C GLU A 15 -3.88 -8.04 12.42
N PHE A 16 -3.68 -6.75 12.73
CA PHE A 16 -4.31 -5.65 12.02
C PHE A 16 -4.06 -5.74 10.49
N PHE A 17 -2.81 -5.92 10.06
CA PHE A 17 -2.47 -6.04 8.63
C PHE A 17 -2.92 -7.35 7.99
N LYS A 18 -3.06 -8.45 8.75
CA LYS A 18 -3.66 -9.68 8.20
C LYS A 18 -5.14 -9.52 7.89
N GLN A 19 -5.84 -8.68 8.66
CA GLN A 19 -7.28 -8.49 8.55
C GLN A 19 -7.68 -7.34 7.61
N ASN A 20 -6.81 -6.35 7.42
CA ASN A 20 -7.15 -5.11 6.72
C ASN A 20 -6.13 -4.80 5.64
N SER A 21 -6.58 -4.54 4.41
CA SER A 21 -5.74 -3.88 3.41
C SER A 21 -5.49 -2.44 3.81
N VAL A 22 -4.23 -2.03 3.85
CA VAL A 22 -3.84 -0.67 4.25
C VAL A 22 -3.10 0.01 3.12
N VAL A 23 -3.55 1.21 2.74
CA VAL A 23 -2.90 2.10 1.78
C VAL A 23 -2.59 3.43 2.46
N PRO A 24 -1.32 3.65 2.85
CA PRO A 24 -0.88 4.91 3.42
C PRO A 24 -1.10 6.06 2.43
N PRO A 25 -1.33 7.30 2.90
CA PRO A 25 -1.38 8.45 2.01
C PRO A 25 -0.04 8.64 1.27
N SER A 26 -0.10 9.09 0.02
CA SER A 26 1.06 9.28 -0.88
C SER A 26 1.64 10.70 -0.88
N ASP A 27 1.26 11.53 0.10
CA ASP A 27 1.74 12.92 0.30
C ASP A 27 1.26 13.98 -0.71
N GLY A 28 0.48 13.62 -1.73
CA GLY A 28 0.03 14.53 -2.80
C GLY A 28 -1.46 14.89 -2.84
N GLY A 29 -2.31 14.26 -2.01
CA GLY A 29 -3.78 14.29 -2.20
C GLY A 29 -4.59 14.76 -0.99
N GLN A 30 -4.99 16.04 -1.02
CA GLN A 30 -6.18 16.64 -0.39
C GLN A 30 -6.43 16.54 1.14
N THR A 31 -5.58 15.93 1.97
CA THR A 31 -5.81 15.91 3.43
C THR A 31 -4.77 16.71 4.23
N GLN A 32 -5.04 18.02 4.32
CA GLN A 32 -4.73 19.04 5.35
C GLN A 32 -3.32 19.23 5.97
N VAL A 33 -2.38 18.29 5.90
CA VAL A 33 -1.03 18.49 6.43
C VAL A 33 -0.05 18.46 5.27
N ASP A 34 0.73 19.54 5.10
CA ASP A 34 1.81 19.56 4.12
C ASP A 34 2.96 18.70 4.63
N LEU A 35 2.86 17.38 4.40
CA LEU A 35 3.90 16.41 4.78
C LEU A 35 5.24 16.72 4.09
N LYS A 36 5.25 17.60 3.08
CA LYS A 36 6.48 18.16 2.50
C LYS A 36 7.32 18.94 3.51
N THR A 37 6.74 19.39 4.62
CA THR A 37 7.48 20.06 5.70
C THR A 37 8.30 19.10 6.56
N LEU A 38 8.14 17.78 6.40
CA LEU A 38 8.84 16.77 7.20
C LEU A 38 10.27 16.51 6.75
N TRP A 39 10.68 16.97 5.57
CA TRP A 39 12.02 16.69 5.05
C TRP A 39 12.72 17.95 4.59
N GLN A 40 14.05 17.86 4.56
CA GLN A 40 14.92 18.88 4.02
C GLN A 40 15.61 18.31 2.79
N ASP A 41 15.65 19.10 1.71
CA ASP A 41 16.43 18.73 0.53
C ASP A 41 17.91 18.79 0.93
N THR A 42 18.57 17.63 0.99
CA THR A 42 20.02 17.56 1.11
C THR A 42 20.55 17.99 -0.24
N THR A 43 21.45 18.97 -0.26
CA THR A 43 21.86 19.73 -1.46
C THR A 43 22.55 18.90 -2.58
N GLY A 44 22.59 17.57 -2.45
CA GLY A 44 23.11 16.62 -3.44
C GLY A 44 22.11 16.32 -4.55
N VAL A 45 22.17 17.07 -5.65
CA VAL A 45 21.54 16.63 -6.90
C VAL A 45 22.38 15.50 -7.50
N VAL A 46 21.85 14.28 -7.53
CA VAL A 46 22.47 13.17 -8.25
C VAL A 46 22.09 13.30 -9.73
N LYS A 47 23.06 13.67 -10.58
CA LYS A 47 22.83 13.88 -12.03
C LYS A 47 23.04 12.59 -12.80
N TYR A 48 21.99 12.09 -13.46
CA TYR A 48 22.09 11.08 -14.53
C TYR A 48 21.84 11.73 -15.90
N THR A 49 22.26 11.08 -16.98
CA THR A 49 22.35 11.66 -18.33
C THR A 49 21.03 12.27 -18.87
N SER A 50 21.21 13.45 -19.47
CA SER A 50 20.33 14.37 -20.24
C SER A 50 18.89 14.77 -19.84
N THR A 51 18.11 14.06 -19.01
CA THR A 51 16.76 14.59 -18.62
C THR A 51 16.28 14.31 -17.20
N ASP A 52 16.72 13.23 -16.55
CA ASP A 52 16.08 12.76 -15.31
C ASP A 52 16.92 13.13 -14.08
N LYS A 53 16.53 14.22 -13.41
CA LYS A 53 17.16 14.66 -12.16
C LYS A 53 16.51 13.95 -10.97
N VAL A 54 17.28 13.13 -10.27
CA VAL A 54 16.88 12.57 -8.96
C VAL A 54 17.51 13.42 -7.86
N THR A 55 16.73 13.73 -6.83
CA THR A 55 17.24 14.44 -5.64
C THR A 55 17.10 13.58 -4.42
N GLU A 56 18.06 13.68 -3.52
CA GLU A 56 17.97 13.08 -2.19
C GLU A 56 17.27 14.04 -1.22
N ALA A 57 16.52 13.49 -0.28
CA ALA A 57 15.98 14.24 0.85
C ALA A 57 16.04 13.39 2.12
N THR A 58 16.28 14.04 3.26
CA THR A 58 16.35 13.40 4.57
C THR A 58 15.27 13.97 5.48
N ILE A 59 14.62 13.10 6.26
CA ILE A 59 13.80 13.52 7.41
C ILE A 59 14.71 13.71 8.62
N PRO A 60 14.79 14.91 9.21
CA PRO A 60 15.55 15.14 10.43
C PRO A 60 15.02 14.32 11.62
N ASP A 61 15.88 13.94 12.55
CA ASP A 61 15.56 13.06 13.69
C ASP A 61 14.36 13.51 14.55
N GLY A 62 14.07 14.82 14.59
CA GLY A 62 12.94 15.38 15.35
C GLY A 62 11.60 15.47 14.60
N GLN A 63 11.55 15.17 13.29
CA GLN A 63 10.36 15.39 12.44
C GLN A 63 9.71 14.10 11.93
N ARG A 64 10.20 12.94 12.34
CA ARG A 64 9.74 11.64 11.82
C ARG A 64 8.45 11.10 12.44
N VAL A 65 8.01 11.63 13.60
CA VAL A 65 6.83 11.11 14.29
C VAL A 65 5.58 11.88 13.92
N VAL A 66 4.54 11.15 13.53
CA VAL A 66 3.21 11.68 13.27
C VAL A 66 2.16 10.84 13.99
N TRP A 67 1.00 11.44 14.26
CA TRP A 67 -0.14 10.74 14.82
C TRP A 67 -1.11 10.39 13.70
N VAL A 68 -1.61 9.15 13.71
CA VAL A 68 -2.52 8.65 12.68
C VAL A 68 -3.86 8.17 13.24
N ASN A 69 -4.89 8.33 12.43
CA ASN A 69 -6.22 7.79 12.70
C ASN A 69 -6.79 7.16 11.44
N PHE A 70 -7.08 5.86 11.50
CA PHE A 70 -7.51 5.09 10.35
C PHE A 70 -8.92 5.44 9.89
N GLU A 71 -9.12 5.44 8.59
CA GLU A 71 -10.43 5.57 7.97
C GLU A 71 -10.54 4.69 6.72
N ARG A 72 -11.77 4.35 6.35
CA ARG A 72 -12.02 3.52 5.18
C ARG A 72 -12.11 4.38 3.93
N MET A 73 -11.42 3.97 2.87
CA MET A 73 -11.52 4.61 1.57
C MET A 73 -12.90 4.41 0.95
N GLY A 74 -13.35 5.40 0.18
CA GLY A 74 -14.58 5.33 -0.60
C GLY A 74 -14.51 4.25 -1.70
N LYS A 75 -15.69 3.80 -2.14
CA LYS A 75 -15.85 2.71 -3.12
C LYS A 75 -15.35 3.05 -4.53
N ASP A 76 -15.24 4.33 -4.86
CA ASP A 76 -14.88 4.80 -6.20
C ASP A 76 -13.36 4.90 -6.42
N ARG A 77 -12.54 4.57 -5.41
CA ARG A 77 -11.07 4.60 -5.47
C ARG A 77 -10.50 3.32 -6.10
N ASN A 78 -9.23 3.35 -6.49
CA ASN A 78 -8.54 2.15 -7.00
C ASN A 78 -8.33 1.11 -5.88
N GLU A 79 -8.12 1.58 -4.65
CA GLU A 79 -7.97 0.79 -3.42
C GLU A 79 -9.29 0.79 -2.63
N ALA A 80 -10.40 0.60 -3.35
CA ALA A 80 -11.75 0.67 -2.79
C ALA A 80 -11.87 -0.14 -1.49
N GLU A 81 -12.48 0.47 -0.46
CA GLU A 81 -12.71 -0.10 0.86
C GLU A 81 -11.45 -0.46 1.68
N ALA A 82 -10.24 -0.21 1.18
CA ALA A 82 -9.01 -0.31 1.98
C ALA A 82 -9.03 0.71 3.12
N LEU A 83 -8.22 0.46 4.15
CA LEU A 83 -7.95 1.46 5.17
C LEU A 83 -6.85 2.41 4.69
N THR A 84 -7.08 3.69 4.88
CA THR A 84 -6.06 4.73 4.84
C THR A 84 -6.06 5.43 6.19
N PHE A 85 -5.28 6.50 6.36
CA PHE A 85 -5.31 7.25 7.62
C PHE A 85 -5.13 8.74 7.42
N LYS A 86 -5.74 9.50 8.33
CA LYS A 86 -5.44 10.92 8.53
C LYS A 86 -4.15 11.05 9.31
N VAL A 87 -3.43 12.15 9.06
CA VAL A 87 -2.15 12.44 9.71
C VAL A 87 -2.25 13.76 10.50
N SER A 88 -1.54 13.82 11.63
CA SER A 88 -1.37 15.01 12.47
C SER A 88 0.09 15.13 12.87
N LEU A 89 0.66 16.34 12.79
CA LEU A 89 2.02 16.62 13.30
C LEU A 89 2.04 16.91 14.79
N THR A 90 0.87 17.06 15.40
CA THR A 90 0.71 17.27 16.83
C THR A 90 -0.01 16.07 17.47
N PRO A 91 0.32 15.75 18.73
CA PRO A 91 -0.39 14.71 19.48
C PRO A 91 -1.90 14.92 19.48
N LYS A 92 -2.63 13.82 19.30
CA LYS A 92 -4.09 13.79 19.38
C LYS A 92 -4.53 12.60 20.23
N ALA A 93 -5.49 12.84 21.11
CA ALA A 93 -6.11 11.77 21.88
C ALA A 93 -6.70 10.71 20.93
N ASP A 94 -6.54 9.43 21.29
CA ASP A 94 -7.00 8.25 20.53
C ASP A 94 -6.34 8.04 19.15
N TRP A 95 -5.30 8.81 18.81
CA TRP A 95 -4.51 8.61 17.59
C TRP A 95 -3.23 7.87 17.92
N VAL A 96 -2.71 7.10 16.96
CA VAL A 96 -1.53 6.26 17.16
C VAL A 96 -0.29 6.99 16.66
N PRO A 97 0.75 7.20 17.47
CA PRO A 97 2.02 7.74 16.99
C PRO A 97 2.75 6.69 16.15
N ILE A 98 3.34 7.12 15.03
CA ILE A 98 4.15 6.29 14.15
C ILE A 98 5.37 7.07 13.65
N HIS A 99 6.44 6.38 13.31
CA HIS A 99 7.44 6.92 12.40
C HIS A 99 6.86 6.91 10.98
N PHE A 100 6.94 8.02 10.25
CA PHE A 100 6.41 8.12 8.90
C PHE A 100 7.46 8.60 7.91
N LEU A 101 7.66 7.83 6.85
CA LEU A 101 8.53 8.18 5.72
C LEU A 101 7.67 8.57 4.51
N PRO A 102 7.55 9.86 4.18
CA PRO A 102 6.85 10.29 2.98
C PRO A 102 7.66 9.98 1.72
N TRP A 103 7.04 10.22 0.58
CA TRP A 103 7.55 10.03 -0.75
C TRP A 103 7.30 11.24 -1.64
N ARG A 104 8.14 11.37 -2.67
CA ARG A 104 7.93 12.32 -3.76
C ARG A 104 8.52 11.77 -5.05
N SER A 105 7.82 12.00 -6.16
CA SER A 105 8.29 11.67 -7.49
C SER A 105 9.68 12.24 -7.77
N MET A 106 10.57 11.41 -8.33
CA MET A 106 11.96 11.71 -8.64
C MET A 106 12.81 12.09 -7.43
N LYS A 107 12.43 11.58 -6.24
CA LYS A 107 13.24 11.71 -5.03
C LYS A 107 13.53 10.36 -4.39
N VAL A 108 14.69 10.29 -3.74
CA VAL A 108 14.99 9.29 -2.71
C VAL A 108 14.84 9.99 -1.38
N VAL A 109 13.73 9.74 -0.68
CA VAL A 109 13.49 10.26 0.67
C VAL A 109 13.91 9.21 1.66
N HIS A 110 14.65 9.58 2.70
CA HIS A 110 15.08 8.61 3.70
C HIS A 110 15.08 9.15 5.13
N THR A 111 15.08 8.23 6.08
CA THR A 111 15.22 8.52 7.51
C THR A 111 15.98 7.40 8.20
N THR A 112 16.71 7.73 9.26
CA THR A 112 17.25 6.73 10.19
C THR A 112 16.36 6.70 11.42
N ILE A 113 15.85 5.52 11.76
CA ILE A 113 15.08 5.32 12.98
C ILE A 113 16.09 5.11 14.11
N PRO A 114 15.98 5.82 15.24
CA PRO A 114 16.99 5.79 16.27
C PRO A 114 16.85 4.48 17.06
N GLU A 115 17.97 4.08 17.67
CA GLU A 115 17.91 3.08 18.72
C GLU A 115 17.11 3.60 19.91
N ILE A 116 16.38 2.71 20.56
CA ILE A 116 15.66 3.03 21.80
C ILE A 116 16.59 2.79 23.00
N ASP A 117 16.64 3.76 23.91
CA ASP A 117 17.34 3.59 25.18
C ASP A 117 16.67 2.45 25.97
N GLU A 118 17.47 1.71 26.73
CA GLU A 118 16.96 0.59 27.54
C GLU A 118 15.88 1.01 28.54
N LYS A 119 15.99 2.23 29.09
CA LYS A 119 15.00 2.82 30.00
C LYS A 119 13.64 3.09 29.35
N ASP A 120 13.60 3.21 28.03
CA ASP A 120 12.38 3.53 27.27
C ASP A 120 11.72 2.26 26.70
N LEU A 121 12.29 1.08 26.96
CA LEU A 121 11.71 -0.20 26.55
C LEU A 121 10.36 -0.44 27.24
N GLY A 122 9.35 -0.80 26.44
CA GLY A 122 7.98 -1.00 26.92
C GLY A 122 7.15 0.29 27.02
N HIS A 123 7.79 1.46 26.90
CA HIS A 123 7.12 2.74 26.76
C HIS A 123 7.10 3.13 25.28
N ALA A 124 6.11 2.59 24.54
CA ALA A 124 5.75 3.12 23.23
C ALA A 124 5.21 4.56 23.40
N GLY A 125 6.13 5.49 23.62
CA GLY A 125 5.83 6.89 23.84
C GLY A 125 5.66 7.64 22.53
N ASP A 126 5.04 8.80 22.65
CA ASP A 126 4.83 9.78 21.58
C ASP A 126 6.11 10.19 20.83
N THR A 127 7.29 10.05 21.44
CA THR A 127 8.57 10.45 20.84
C THR A 127 9.32 9.30 20.18
N ASN A 128 8.98 8.05 20.49
CA ASN A 128 9.66 6.88 19.93
C ASN A 128 8.68 5.71 19.71
N PRO A 129 7.72 5.87 18.78
CA PRO A 129 6.73 4.85 18.51
C PRO A 129 7.37 3.54 18.02
N HIS A 130 6.71 2.43 18.31
CA HIS A 130 7.10 1.07 17.88
C HIS A 130 6.60 0.71 16.48
N LEU A 131 6.00 1.67 15.78
CA LEU A 131 5.36 1.47 14.49
C LEU A 131 5.97 2.41 13.46
N PHE A 132 6.11 1.92 12.24
CA PHE A 132 6.60 2.69 11.10
C PHE A 132 5.67 2.47 9.90
N PHE A 133 5.43 3.54 9.14
CA PHE A 133 4.91 3.45 7.78
C PHE A 133 5.76 4.27 6.83
N THR A 134 5.70 3.89 5.57
CA THR A 134 6.04 4.80 4.48
C THR A 134 4.79 5.07 3.64
N ALA A 135 4.85 6.08 2.77
CA ALA A 135 3.81 6.36 1.78
C ALA A 135 3.45 5.11 0.94
N ALA A 136 2.26 5.10 0.33
CA ALA A 136 1.85 3.99 -0.54
C ALA A 136 2.87 3.75 -1.67
N ILE A 137 3.22 2.48 -1.87
CA ILE A 137 4.24 2.07 -2.83
C ILE A 137 3.56 1.66 -4.14
N ASN A 138 3.14 2.59 -4.98
CA ASN A 138 2.50 2.26 -6.27
C ASN A 138 3.51 2.22 -7.42
N GLY A 139 4.40 1.22 -7.42
CA GLY A 139 5.53 1.11 -8.36
C GLY A 139 6.85 1.69 -7.84
N CYS A 140 6.87 2.16 -6.59
CA CYS A 140 8.05 2.63 -5.88
C CYS A 140 8.96 1.46 -5.45
N SER A 141 10.12 1.80 -4.89
CA SER A 141 11.03 0.88 -4.21
C SER A 141 11.33 1.39 -2.81
N VAL A 142 11.34 0.48 -1.84
CA VAL A 142 11.69 0.75 -0.46
C VAL A 142 12.90 -0.08 -0.08
N PHE A 143 13.91 0.56 0.48
CA PHE A 143 15.16 -0.07 0.87
C PHE A 143 15.37 0.11 2.37
N VAL A 144 15.87 -0.93 3.04
CA VAL A 144 16.21 -0.90 4.47
C VAL A 144 17.64 -1.40 4.63
N THR A 145 18.46 -0.62 5.33
CA THR A 145 19.87 -0.93 5.62
C THR A 145 20.23 -0.60 7.06
N GLY A 146 21.46 -0.88 7.45
CA GLY A 146 21.96 -0.68 8.80
C GLY A 146 21.56 -1.81 9.76
N SER A 147 21.76 -1.57 11.06
CA SER A 147 21.42 -2.53 12.12
C SER A 147 19.91 -2.46 12.41
N PRO A 148 19.27 -3.59 12.76
CA PRO A 148 17.85 -3.58 13.13
C PRO A 148 17.54 -2.72 14.37
N ARG A 149 18.56 -2.35 15.14
CA ARG A 149 18.42 -1.41 16.26
C ARG A 149 18.20 0.03 15.81
N ASN A 150 18.78 0.41 14.68
CA ASN A 150 18.73 1.77 14.14
C ASN A 150 18.70 1.76 12.60
N PRO A 151 17.67 1.16 11.98
CA PRO A 151 17.63 0.98 10.54
C PRO A 151 17.50 2.32 9.81
N ALA A 152 18.16 2.43 8.66
CA ALA A 152 17.92 3.49 7.69
C ALA A 152 16.96 2.99 6.62
N VAL A 153 15.88 3.74 6.39
CA VAL A 153 14.81 3.40 5.44
C VAL A 153 14.76 4.44 4.34
N TYR A 154 14.76 3.99 3.08
CA TYR A 154 14.74 4.81 1.88
C TYR A 154 13.49 4.49 1.07
N HIS A 155 12.77 5.50 0.61
CA HIS A 155 11.66 5.37 -0.32
C HIS A 155 12.01 6.13 -1.60
N ALA A 156 12.10 5.41 -2.71
CA ALA A 156 12.40 5.93 -4.03
C ALA A 156 11.26 5.64 -5.01
N GLY A 157 10.93 6.58 -5.89
CA GLY A 157 9.88 6.35 -6.89
C GLY A 157 9.64 7.55 -7.81
N ILE A 158 8.80 7.34 -8.82
CA ILE A 158 8.44 8.33 -9.84
C ILE A 158 6.95 8.26 -10.14
N ASP A 159 6.34 9.41 -10.40
CA ASP A 159 5.07 9.51 -11.11
C ASP A 159 5.31 9.29 -12.61
N GLY A 160 4.88 8.14 -13.14
CA GLY A 160 4.95 7.84 -14.56
C GLY A 160 5.87 6.69 -14.90
N THR A 161 6.56 6.77 -16.04
CA THR A 161 7.35 5.68 -16.60
C THR A 161 8.79 6.13 -16.79
N LEU A 162 9.74 5.30 -16.35
CA LEU A 162 11.15 5.45 -16.67
C LEU A 162 11.45 4.80 -18.01
N SER A 163 12.40 5.35 -18.75
CA SER A 163 12.92 4.74 -19.98
C SER A 163 13.69 3.44 -19.70
N LEU A 164 14.26 3.33 -18.51
CA LEU A 164 15.00 2.17 -18.02
C LEU A 164 14.12 1.26 -17.15
N ASN A 165 14.64 0.06 -16.84
CA ASN A 165 14.03 -0.77 -15.80
C ASN A 165 14.03 0.01 -14.47
N ALA A 166 12.85 0.30 -13.94
CA ALA A 166 12.69 1.09 -12.73
C ALA A 166 13.42 0.49 -11.51
N VAL A 167 13.49 -0.84 -11.40
CA VAL A 167 14.15 -1.50 -10.28
C VAL A 167 15.66 -1.23 -10.32
N ASP A 168 16.29 -1.51 -11.46
CA ASP A 168 17.72 -1.29 -11.65
C ASP A 168 18.06 0.21 -11.54
N PHE A 169 17.22 1.06 -12.12
CA PHE A 169 17.37 2.51 -11.99
C PHE A 169 17.44 2.98 -10.54
N TRP A 170 16.53 2.52 -9.67
CA TRP A 170 16.53 2.94 -8.26
C TRP A 170 17.67 2.34 -7.45
N ARG A 171 18.09 1.10 -7.74
CA ARG A 171 19.28 0.49 -7.14
C ARG A 171 20.53 1.30 -7.48
N ASP A 172 20.72 1.64 -8.75
CA ASP A 172 21.86 2.46 -9.20
C ASP A 172 21.87 3.83 -8.50
N ARG A 173 20.71 4.49 -8.38
CA ARG A 173 20.62 5.79 -7.67
C ARG A 173 20.99 5.65 -6.20
N LEU A 174 20.55 4.58 -5.54
CA LEU A 174 20.83 4.36 -4.12
C LEU A 174 22.31 4.02 -3.89
N ASP A 175 22.92 3.22 -4.76
CA ASP A 175 24.34 2.90 -4.71
C ASP A 175 25.21 4.16 -4.90
N GLU A 176 24.82 5.07 -5.79
CA GLU A 176 25.49 6.37 -5.94
C GLU A 176 25.36 7.25 -4.68
N ILE A 177 24.19 7.27 -4.03
CA ILE A 177 23.99 7.96 -2.75
C ILE A 177 24.92 7.40 -1.68
N PHE A 178 25.01 6.07 -1.56
CA PHE A 178 25.89 5.43 -0.58
C PHE A 178 27.37 5.67 -0.86
N ALA A 179 27.79 5.60 -2.12
CA ALA A 179 29.15 5.91 -2.53
C ALA A 179 29.54 7.37 -2.22
N SER A 180 28.65 8.32 -2.52
CA SER A 180 28.89 9.75 -2.26
C SER A 180 28.90 10.09 -0.75
N SER A 181 28.18 9.31 0.06
CA SER A 181 28.17 9.44 1.53
C SER A 181 29.36 8.74 2.22
N GLY A 182 30.26 8.10 1.46
CA GLY A 182 31.38 7.34 2.02
C GLY A 182 30.97 6.07 2.78
N MET A 183 29.72 5.61 2.64
CA MET A 183 29.20 4.40 3.32
C MET A 183 29.61 3.09 2.62
N GLY A 184 30.35 3.15 1.52
CA GLY A 184 30.66 1.99 0.67
C GLY A 184 29.43 1.47 -0.05
N SER A 185 29.41 0.18 -0.40
CA SER A 185 28.23 -0.52 -0.93
C SER A 185 27.52 -1.26 0.21
N PRO A 186 26.61 -0.62 0.97
CA PRO A 186 25.97 -1.27 2.10
C PRO A 186 25.04 -2.39 1.62
N SER A 187 24.98 -3.46 2.39
CA SER A 187 23.97 -4.50 2.19
C SER A 187 22.61 -3.96 2.61
N TYR A 188 21.71 -3.73 1.66
CA TYR A 188 20.31 -3.42 1.92
C TYR A 188 19.39 -4.60 1.62
N LYS A 189 18.19 -4.55 2.22
CA LYS A 189 17.03 -5.33 1.79
C LYS A 189 16.07 -4.40 1.08
N GLU A 190 15.35 -4.92 0.11
CA GLU A 190 14.45 -4.12 -0.70
C GLU A 190 13.10 -4.79 -0.91
N VAL A 191 12.12 -3.95 -1.17
CA VAL A 191 10.85 -4.27 -1.79
C VAL A 191 10.69 -3.34 -2.97
N ASN A 192 10.36 -3.87 -4.13
CA ASN A 192 10.16 -3.10 -5.35
C ASN A 192 8.91 -3.59 -6.09
N LYS A 193 8.53 -2.92 -7.18
CA LYS A 193 7.30 -3.25 -7.94
C LYS A 193 7.18 -4.72 -8.35
N SER A 194 8.30 -5.46 -8.47
CA SER A 194 8.27 -6.86 -8.82
C SER A 194 7.69 -7.78 -7.74
N ASP A 195 7.77 -7.31 -6.50
CA ASP A 195 7.27 -8.03 -5.34
C ASP A 195 5.74 -7.97 -5.19
N TYR A 196 5.08 -6.96 -5.74
CA TYR A 196 3.67 -6.67 -5.40
C TYR A 196 2.80 -6.06 -6.52
N VAL A 197 3.36 -5.72 -7.70
CA VAL A 197 2.56 -5.24 -8.85
C VAL A 197 2.77 -6.12 -10.07
N LYS A 198 4.02 -6.42 -10.40
CA LYS A 198 4.39 -7.02 -11.67
C LYS A 198 5.51 -8.04 -11.51
N ASP A 199 5.21 -9.31 -11.68
CA ASP A 199 6.23 -10.33 -11.83
C ASP A 199 6.56 -10.50 -13.33
N ASP A 200 7.85 -10.34 -13.67
CA ASP A 200 8.36 -10.43 -15.04
C ASP A 200 8.21 -11.83 -15.66
N GLN A 201 7.87 -12.85 -14.84
CA GLN A 201 7.55 -14.19 -15.33
C GLN A 201 6.17 -14.28 -16.02
N PHE A 202 5.29 -13.29 -15.82
CA PHE A 202 3.95 -13.28 -16.41
C PHE A 202 3.86 -12.35 -17.64
N LEU A 203 3.05 -12.78 -18.62
CA LEU A 203 2.73 -11.95 -19.79
C LEU A 203 1.88 -10.73 -19.43
N ASP A 204 1.06 -10.80 -18.38
CA ASP A 204 0.33 -9.65 -17.86
C ASP A 204 1.28 -8.79 -17.02
N PRO A 205 1.62 -7.57 -17.44
CA PRO A 205 2.55 -6.72 -16.71
C PRO A 205 1.97 -6.13 -15.41
N ARG A 206 0.82 -6.60 -14.94
CA ARG A 206 0.09 -6.07 -13.78
C ARG A 206 -0.38 -7.15 -12.82
N THR A 207 0.35 -8.26 -12.74
CA THR A 207 0.06 -9.34 -11.79
C THR A 207 1.33 -9.86 -11.12
N THR A 208 1.17 -10.55 -9.99
CA THR A 208 2.23 -11.31 -9.30
C THR A 208 1.81 -12.76 -9.13
N GLU A 209 2.72 -13.65 -8.78
CA GLU A 209 2.37 -15.06 -8.47
C GLU A 209 1.30 -15.14 -7.37
N THR A 210 1.45 -14.38 -6.29
CA THR A 210 0.47 -14.30 -5.19
C THR A 210 -0.90 -13.84 -5.71
N ALA A 211 -0.93 -12.76 -6.50
CA ALA A 211 -2.16 -12.20 -7.04
C ALA A 211 -2.86 -13.18 -7.99
N LYS A 212 -2.08 -13.90 -8.81
CA LYS A 212 -2.60 -14.89 -9.74
C LYS A 212 -3.23 -16.07 -9.01
N ARG A 213 -2.53 -16.61 -8.01
CA ARG A 213 -3.07 -17.67 -7.15
C ARG A 213 -4.34 -17.23 -6.42
N TYR A 214 -4.38 -15.99 -5.95
CA TYR A 214 -5.56 -15.44 -5.29
C TYR A 214 -6.73 -15.26 -6.26
N GLU A 215 -6.49 -14.79 -7.47
CA GLU A 215 -7.48 -14.72 -8.55
C GLU A 215 -8.06 -16.11 -8.87
N ASP A 216 -7.20 -17.11 -9.05
CA ASP A 216 -7.61 -18.48 -9.38
C ASP A 216 -8.42 -19.11 -8.23
N TRP A 217 -8.05 -18.82 -6.97
CA TRP A 217 -8.85 -19.20 -5.81
C TRP A 217 -10.24 -18.54 -5.82
N LEU A 218 -10.32 -17.23 -6.05
CA LEU A 218 -11.60 -16.51 -6.16
C LEU A 218 -12.47 -17.08 -7.29
N ARG A 219 -11.87 -17.39 -8.44
CA ARG A 219 -12.58 -17.97 -9.59
C ARG A 219 -13.06 -19.40 -9.34
N SER A 220 -12.39 -20.17 -8.51
CA SER A 220 -12.80 -21.54 -8.17
C SER A 220 -13.78 -21.63 -6.99
N HIS A 221 -13.82 -20.63 -6.10
CA HIS A 221 -14.59 -20.69 -4.85
C HIS A 221 -15.77 -19.70 -4.77
N HIS A 222 -16.02 -18.88 -5.79
CA HIS A 222 -17.18 -17.98 -5.76
C HIS A 222 -18.50 -18.74 -5.96
N SER A 223 -19.54 -18.29 -5.26
CA SER A 223 -20.92 -18.66 -5.59
C SER A 223 -21.26 -18.07 -6.97
N GLY A 224 -22.07 -18.76 -7.77
CA GLY A 224 -22.46 -18.30 -9.12
C GLY A 224 -23.25 -16.97 -9.18
N GLU A 225 -23.30 -16.22 -8.09
CA GLU A 225 -23.96 -14.92 -7.95
C GLU A 225 -23.09 -13.74 -8.42
N PHE A 226 -21.78 -13.91 -8.49
CA PHE A 226 -20.87 -12.88 -8.99
C PHE A 226 -19.75 -13.45 -9.87
N GLY A 227 -19.28 -12.65 -10.83
CA GLY A 227 -18.16 -13.01 -11.70
C GLY A 227 -16.96 -12.12 -11.43
N ILE A 228 -15.81 -12.72 -11.11
CA ILE A 228 -14.53 -11.99 -10.97
C ILE A 228 -14.14 -11.40 -12.32
N GLN A 229 -14.01 -10.08 -12.39
CA GLN A 229 -13.53 -9.39 -13.60
C GLN A 229 -12.03 -9.27 -13.58
N GLU A 230 -11.49 -8.74 -12.49
CA GLU A 230 -10.10 -8.31 -12.41
C GLU A 230 -9.62 -8.37 -10.96
N VAL A 231 -8.34 -8.71 -10.78
CA VAL A 231 -7.63 -8.66 -9.51
C VAL A 231 -6.39 -7.80 -9.75
N LYS A 232 -6.35 -6.59 -9.16
CA LYS A 232 -5.21 -5.66 -9.29
C LYS A 232 -4.37 -5.69 -8.03
N PRO A 233 -3.15 -6.23 -8.06
CA PRO A 233 -2.30 -6.24 -6.89
C PRO A 233 -1.64 -4.87 -6.65
N TRP A 234 -1.35 -4.61 -5.38
CA TRP A 234 -0.64 -3.43 -4.90
C TRP A 234 -0.02 -3.73 -3.53
N GLY A 235 0.82 -2.83 -3.02
CA GLY A 235 1.63 -3.09 -1.84
C GLY A 235 1.60 -1.97 -0.80
N CYS A 236 1.94 -2.33 0.43
CA CYS A 236 2.23 -1.41 1.53
C CYS A 236 3.45 -1.91 2.31
N VAL A 237 4.34 -1.00 2.67
CA VAL A 237 5.46 -1.30 3.58
C VAL A 237 5.23 -0.65 4.93
N PHE A 238 5.44 -1.44 5.98
CA PHE A 238 5.36 -1.00 7.37
C PHE A 238 6.48 -1.65 8.19
N GLY A 239 6.78 -1.06 9.34
CA GLY A 239 7.75 -1.59 10.29
C GLY A 239 7.14 -1.75 11.67
N ILE A 240 7.61 -2.76 12.41
CA ILE A 240 7.25 -2.99 13.80
C ILE A 240 8.54 -3.15 14.60
N ARG A 241 8.62 -2.47 15.73
CA ARG A 241 9.70 -2.65 16.71
C ARG A 241 9.28 -3.66 17.76
N TYR A 242 10.05 -4.73 17.89
CA TYR A 242 9.95 -5.71 18.98
C TYR A 242 11.14 -5.49 19.94
N GLY A 243 10.87 -4.93 21.11
CA GLY A 243 11.92 -4.51 22.03
C GLY A 243 12.83 -3.45 21.40
N ARG A 244 14.09 -3.82 21.12
CA ARG A 244 15.10 -2.94 20.48
C ARG A 244 15.22 -3.14 18.98
N LEU A 245 14.56 -4.13 18.40
CA LEU A 245 14.80 -4.54 17.02
C LEU A 245 13.61 -4.18 16.13
N TRP A 246 13.91 -3.61 14.98
CA TRP A 246 12.94 -3.36 13.93
C TRP A 246 12.90 -4.52 12.93
N SER A 247 11.67 -4.90 12.61
CA SER A 247 11.34 -5.73 11.46
C SER A 247 10.50 -4.92 10.48
N PHE A 248 10.75 -5.07 9.19
CA PHE A 248 9.95 -4.46 8.13
C PHE A 248 9.26 -5.51 7.27
N TYR A 249 8.05 -5.16 6.88
CA TYR A 249 7.11 -6.06 6.26
C TYR A 249 6.55 -5.45 4.98
N LEU A 250 6.34 -6.31 3.99
CA LEU A 250 5.49 -6.04 2.86
C LEU A 250 4.12 -6.68 3.11
N GLN A 251 3.08 -5.87 3.03
CA GLN A 251 1.72 -6.33 2.83
C GLN A 251 1.42 -6.30 1.33
N GLU A 252 1.21 -7.48 0.73
CA GLU A 252 0.65 -7.59 -0.61
C GLU A 252 -0.87 -7.59 -0.51
N ASN A 253 -1.50 -6.67 -1.24
CA ASN A 253 -2.92 -6.46 -1.29
C ASN A 253 -3.43 -6.66 -2.72
N ALA A 254 -4.73 -6.88 -2.86
CA ALA A 254 -5.36 -6.79 -4.17
C ALA A 254 -6.72 -6.11 -4.11
N THR A 255 -6.99 -5.27 -5.11
CA THR A 255 -8.34 -4.80 -5.40
C THR A 255 -9.02 -5.78 -6.34
N ILE A 256 -10.13 -6.36 -5.86
CA ILE A 256 -10.96 -7.28 -6.61
C ILE A 256 -12.09 -6.48 -7.24
N SER A 257 -12.20 -6.51 -8.56
CA SER A 257 -13.38 -6.04 -9.29
C SER A 257 -14.24 -7.25 -9.66
N TYR A 258 -15.52 -7.22 -9.28
CA TYR A 258 -16.46 -8.30 -9.59
C TYR A 258 -17.81 -7.76 -10.03
N LEU A 259 -18.49 -8.51 -10.90
CA LEU A 259 -19.84 -8.23 -11.35
C LEU A 259 -20.83 -8.99 -10.50
N ARG A 260 -21.84 -8.31 -9.98
CA ARG A 260 -23.01 -8.94 -9.39
C ARG A 260 -24.16 -8.87 -10.37
N ILE A 261 -24.81 -9.99 -10.68
CA ILE A 261 -26.01 -9.97 -11.52
C ILE A 261 -27.17 -9.34 -10.72
N VAL A 262 -27.77 -8.30 -11.26
CA VAL A 262 -28.88 -7.57 -10.64
C VAL A 262 -30.17 -7.90 -11.38
N ARG A 263 -31.23 -8.20 -10.63
CA ARG A 263 -32.54 -8.44 -11.24
C ARG A 263 -33.07 -7.12 -11.76
N LYS A 264 -33.70 -7.13 -12.93
CA LYS A 264 -34.26 -5.92 -13.56
C LYS A 264 -35.15 -5.08 -12.63
N LYS A 265 -35.90 -5.72 -11.73
CA LYS A 265 -36.78 -5.04 -10.76
C LYS A 265 -36.02 -4.23 -9.69
N ASP A 266 -34.74 -4.54 -9.50
CA ASP A 266 -33.85 -3.91 -8.53
C ASP A 266 -32.96 -2.85 -9.21
N VAL A 267 -33.23 -2.52 -10.48
CA VAL A 267 -32.54 -1.47 -11.25
C VAL A 267 -33.40 -0.21 -11.28
N VAL A 268 -32.82 0.91 -10.84
CA VAL A 268 -33.43 2.25 -10.88
C VAL A 268 -32.76 3.07 -11.97
N LYS A 269 -33.55 3.82 -12.73
CA LYS A 269 -33.04 4.80 -13.71
C LYS A 269 -32.97 6.17 -13.05
N LYS A 270 -31.85 6.88 -13.20
CA LYS A 270 -31.73 8.29 -12.80
C LYS A 270 -31.17 9.09 -13.97
N ASP A 271 -31.58 10.35 -14.06
CA ASP A 271 -30.98 11.30 -14.98
C ASP A 271 -29.80 11.99 -14.28
N VAL A 272 -28.60 11.85 -14.86
CA VAL A 272 -27.37 12.48 -14.39
C VAL A 272 -26.79 13.28 -15.55
N HIS A 273 -26.87 14.61 -15.46
CA HIS A 273 -26.42 15.54 -16.50
C HIS A 273 -27.02 15.27 -17.90
N GLY A 274 -28.33 14.98 -17.96
CA GLY A 274 -29.04 14.72 -19.21
C GLY A 274 -28.80 13.31 -19.79
N LYS A 275 -28.13 12.43 -19.03
CA LYS A 275 -27.90 11.04 -19.41
C LYS A 275 -28.63 10.12 -18.43
N THR A 276 -29.43 9.20 -18.96
CA THR A 276 -30.01 8.12 -18.15
C THR A 276 -28.92 7.15 -17.73
N VAL A 277 -28.65 7.09 -16.42
CA VAL A 277 -27.74 6.13 -15.79
C VAL A 277 -28.56 5.14 -14.95
N LEU A 278 -28.12 3.88 -14.95
CA LEU A 278 -28.78 2.81 -14.21
C LEU A 278 -28.05 2.58 -12.88
N PHE A 279 -28.82 2.38 -11.81
CA PHE A 279 -28.30 2.16 -10.46
C PHE A 279 -28.97 0.95 -9.82
N GLU A 280 -28.24 0.20 -9.00
CA GLU A 280 -28.80 -0.83 -8.12
C GLU A 280 -29.57 -0.15 -6.98
N LYS A 281 -30.82 -0.55 -6.75
CA LYS A 281 -31.74 0.11 -5.82
C LYS A 281 -31.19 0.24 -4.40
N ASP A 282 -30.57 -0.83 -3.91
CA ASP A 282 -30.18 -0.94 -2.49
C ASP A 282 -28.79 -0.35 -2.23
N THR A 283 -27.86 -0.53 -3.17
CA THR A 283 -26.46 -0.14 -2.99
C THR A 283 -26.13 1.21 -3.59
N GLY A 284 -26.96 1.68 -4.55
CA GLY A 284 -26.65 2.84 -5.37
C GLY A 284 -25.48 2.61 -6.34
N ALA A 285 -25.00 1.38 -6.52
CA ALA A 285 -23.91 1.07 -7.46
C ALA A 285 -24.36 1.26 -8.91
N ASN A 286 -23.44 1.71 -9.77
CA ASN A 286 -23.71 1.82 -11.21
C ASN A 286 -23.98 0.43 -11.82
N ILE A 287 -24.99 0.36 -12.68
CA ILE A 287 -25.37 -0.85 -13.41
C ILE A 287 -24.90 -0.76 -14.85
N GLU A 288 -24.15 -1.77 -15.27
CA GLU A 288 -23.82 -2.02 -16.67
C GLU A 288 -24.87 -2.94 -17.30
N THR A 289 -25.13 -2.74 -18.59
CA THR A 289 -26.03 -3.60 -19.37
C THR A 289 -25.26 -4.39 -20.39
N MET A 290 -25.41 -5.71 -20.35
CA MET A 290 -24.80 -6.61 -21.32
C MET A 290 -25.90 -7.23 -22.17
N ASN A 291 -25.85 -7.01 -23.48
CA ASN A 291 -26.83 -7.55 -24.41
C ASN A 291 -26.27 -8.78 -25.11
N PHE A 292 -26.98 -9.90 -25.01
CA PHE A 292 -26.60 -11.13 -25.71
C PHE A 292 -27.76 -11.67 -26.53
N LYS A 293 -27.43 -12.31 -27.65
CA LYS A 293 -28.39 -12.96 -28.54
C LYS A 293 -28.34 -14.46 -28.28
N LYS A 294 -29.47 -15.05 -27.90
CA LYS A 294 -29.60 -16.50 -27.78
C LYS A 294 -30.44 -17.02 -28.96
N LYS A 295 -29.88 -17.94 -29.75
CA LYS A 295 -30.61 -18.65 -30.80
C LYS A 295 -31.45 -19.75 -30.15
N PHE A 296 -32.72 -19.85 -30.54
CA PHE A 296 -33.63 -20.90 -30.14
C PHE A 296 -34.38 -21.38 -31.39
N GLY A 297 -33.83 -22.39 -32.06
CA GLY A 297 -34.27 -22.79 -33.41
C GLY A 297 -33.97 -21.71 -34.46
N LEU A 298 -34.98 -21.37 -35.27
CA LEU A 298 -34.90 -20.32 -36.31
C LEU A 298 -35.04 -18.89 -35.75
N LEU A 299 -35.40 -18.73 -34.46
CA LEU A 299 -35.61 -17.41 -33.84
C LEU A 299 -34.39 -16.99 -33.01
N THR A 300 -34.06 -15.70 -33.06
CA THR A 300 -33.03 -15.10 -32.21
C THR A 300 -33.69 -14.16 -31.21
N ARG A 301 -33.55 -14.42 -29.91
CA ARG A 301 -34.01 -13.52 -28.84
C ARG A 301 -32.85 -12.70 -28.30
N LYS A 302 -33.06 -11.40 -28.13
CA LYS A 302 -32.14 -10.51 -27.40
C LYS A 302 -32.46 -10.59 -25.92
N HIS A 303 -31.45 -10.80 -25.11
CA HIS A 303 -31.52 -10.76 -23.65
C HIS A 303 -30.61 -9.63 -23.15
N THR A 304 -31.06 -8.96 -22.10
CA THR A 304 -30.28 -7.93 -21.41
C THR A 304 -30.00 -8.41 -20.00
N LEU A 305 -28.72 -8.55 -19.67
CA LEU A 305 -28.24 -8.73 -18.31
C LEU A 305 -27.99 -7.35 -17.71
N TYR A 306 -28.37 -7.17 -16.45
CA TYR A 306 -28.00 -6.01 -15.64
C TYR A 306 -26.98 -6.50 -14.62
N ALA A 307 -25.84 -5.82 -14.51
CA ALA A 307 -24.81 -6.16 -13.56
C ALA A 307 -24.28 -4.92 -12.85
N SER A 308 -24.12 -4.96 -11.53
CA SER A 308 -23.38 -3.91 -10.80
C SER A 308 -21.91 -4.30 -10.69
N VAL A 309 -21.02 -3.34 -10.94
CA VAL A 309 -19.58 -3.48 -10.74
C VAL A 309 -19.28 -3.10 -9.30
N HIS A 310 -18.67 -4.02 -8.56
CA HIS A 310 -18.21 -3.80 -7.20
C HIS A 310 -16.70 -3.90 -7.15
N ARG A 311 -16.10 -3.11 -6.25
CA ARG A 311 -14.67 -3.14 -5.95
C ARG A 311 -14.45 -3.29 -4.46
N THR A 312 -13.55 -4.17 -4.08
CA THR A 312 -13.17 -4.35 -2.68
C THR A 312 -11.71 -4.75 -2.59
N SER A 313 -10.99 -4.20 -1.62
CA SER A 313 -9.57 -4.51 -1.39
C SER A 313 -9.41 -5.56 -0.28
N ARG A 314 -8.55 -6.54 -0.49
CA ARG A 314 -8.26 -7.60 0.49
C ARG A 314 -6.75 -7.82 0.63
N PRO A 315 -6.25 -8.04 1.87
CA PRO A 315 -4.87 -8.44 2.07
C PRO A 315 -4.71 -9.87 1.55
N MET A 316 -3.61 -10.13 0.85
CA MET A 316 -3.28 -11.45 0.33
C MET A 316 -2.24 -12.13 1.22
N ILE A 317 -1.15 -11.42 1.51
CA ILE A 317 -0.07 -11.91 2.37
C ILE A 317 0.64 -10.75 3.06
N VAL A 318 1.18 -11.03 4.25
CA VAL A 318 2.13 -10.17 4.96
C VAL A 318 3.42 -10.97 5.12
N ARG A 319 4.55 -10.42 4.66
CA ARG A 319 5.87 -11.08 4.77
C ARG A 319 6.92 -10.11 5.28
N GLU A 320 7.80 -10.60 6.15
CA GLU A 320 8.99 -9.86 6.56
C GLU A 320 9.98 -9.84 5.39
N PHE A 321 10.63 -8.69 5.17
CA PHE A 321 11.74 -8.57 4.21
C PHE A 321 13.04 -8.05 4.85
N TYR A 322 12.96 -7.55 6.09
CA TYR A 322 14.10 -7.11 6.88
C TYR A 322 13.86 -7.42 8.38
N PRO A 323 14.87 -7.93 9.12
CA PRO A 323 16.25 -8.14 8.69
C PRO A 323 16.43 -9.39 7.82
N SER A 324 15.51 -10.34 7.91
CA SER A 324 15.61 -11.62 7.24
C SER A 324 14.71 -11.62 5.99
N GLY A 325 15.33 -11.49 4.82
CA GLY A 325 14.60 -11.39 3.53
C GLY A 325 13.80 -12.64 3.14
N ASN A 326 13.90 -13.74 3.90
CA ASN A 326 13.32 -15.05 3.59
C ASN A 326 12.73 -15.79 4.79
N ALA A 327 12.66 -15.21 5.99
CA ALA A 327 11.98 -15.90 7.09
C ALA A 327 10.47 -15.80 6.89
N LYS A 328 9.84 -16.94 6.58
CA LYS A 328 8.43 -17.12 6.91
C LYS A 328 8.33 -17.00 8.42
N ILE A 329 7.93 -15.84 8.94
CA ILE A 329 7.50 -15.74 10.33
C ILE A 329 6.22 -16.59 10.44
N THR A 330 6.36 -17.83 10.90
CA THR A 330 5.26 -18.51 11.57
C THR A 330 5.00 -17.74 12.85
N VAL A 331 3.92 -16.94 12.85
CA VAL A 331 3.45 -16.11 13.98
C VAL A 331 2.99 -16.98 15.18
N SER A 332 3.53 -18.19 15.33
CA SER A 332 3.27 -19.10 16.45
C SER A 332 4.28 -18.96 17.60
N ASP A 333 5.43 -18.30 17.41
CA ASP A 333 6.57 -18.52 18.31
C ASP A 333 6.91 -17.38 19.30
N GLU A 334 6.18 -16.25 19.30
CA GLU A 334 6.49 -15.14 20.25
C GLU A 334 5.29 -14.58 21.04
N TYR A 335 4.24 -15.38 21.26
CA TYR A 335 3.24 -15.11 22.31
C TYR A 335 3.65 -15.66 23.69
N ARG A 336 4.94 -15.53 24.03
CA ARG A 336 5.49 -15.75 25.38
C ARG A 336 6.43 -14.61 25.79
N ALA A 337 5.93 -13.38 25.76
CA ALA A 337 6.48 -12.27 26.54
C ALA A 337 5.47 -11.11 26.55
N VAL A 338 4.45 -11.21 27.40
CA VAL A 338 4.12 -10.38 28.58
C VAL A 338 2.80 -10.91 29.12
#